data_AF-A0A197JUH1-F1
#
_entry.id   AF-A0A197JUH1-F1
#
_cell.length_a   1.000
_cell.length_b   1.000
_cell.length_c   1.000
_cell.angle_alpha   90.00
_cell.angle_beta   90.00
_cell.angle_gamma   90.00
#
_symmetry.space_group_name_H-M   'P 1'
#
loop_
_entity.id
_entity.type
_entity.pdbx_description
1 polymer ?
#
loop_
_entity_poly.entity_id
_entity_poly.type
_entity_poly.pdbx_seq_one_letter_code
_entity_poly.pdbx_strand_id
1 'polypeptide(L)'
;MWITYQILLHAGKENQQVNHWILKSEFLAKLKYQILEMDGERLQPLAVDLLFEICRVQSLKPRDLALVDEDLLHYLLDLVERTRTDADEGLNYGVIKLLLTFNEQFMLHMAACRAARQYTPSNPLLSALSDRPGASCTFGENLIFMLNRAEESALQMLILKLLYLLFTSPHQTLNDFFYTNDLHVLVDVVIRELWNLPEEEEPLRHAYLRVMGPLLANTGLKREQPAMYKRAEIIRVLSELGAGTIGVDATAGDPFAVVE
;
A
#
# COMPACT_ATOMS: atom_id res chain seq x y z
N MET A 1 -0.97 18.38 24.62
CA MET A 1 -0.65 17.22 23.77
C MET A 1 -0.18 17.62 22.37
N TRP A 2 -0.79 18.61 21.71
CA TRP A 2 -0.41 19.04 20.34
C TRP A 2 1.08 19.39 20.18
N ILE A 3 1.62 20.22 21.07
CA ILE A 3 3.05 20.59 21.06
C ILE A 3 3.95 19.34 21.18
N THR A 4 3.56 18.39 22.02
CA THR A 4 4.30 17.14 22.21
C THR A 4 4.33 16.31 20.93
N TYR A 5 3.19 16.19 20.23
CA TYR A 5 3.11 15.40 18.99
C TYR A 5 3.91 16.07 17.86
N GLN A 6 3.86 17.40 17.75
CA GLN A 6 4.69 18.14 16.80
C GLN A 6 6.18 17.95 17.07
N ILE A 7 6.61 18.06 18.34
CA ILE A 7 8.01 17.84 18.72
C ILE A 7 8.43 16.41 18.39
N LEU A 8 7.61 15.40 18.72
CA LEU A 8 7.94 14.00 18.43
C LEU A 8 7.98 13.71 16.93
N LEU A 9 7.07 14.29 16.14
CA LEU A 9 7.07 14.15 14.69
C LEU A 9 8.33 14.76 14.07
N HIS A 10 8.71 15.96 14.49
CA HIS A 10 9.92 16.61 13.99
C HIS A 10 11.18 15.87 14.42
N ALA A 11 11.28 15.50 15.71
CA ALA A 11 12.40 14.75 16.24
C ALA A 11 12.53 13.35 15.62
N GLY A 12 11.42 12.68 15.31
CA GLY A 12 11.41 11.38 14.64
C GLY A 12 11.85 11.44 13.19
N LYS A 13 11.57 12.56 12.49
CA LYS A 13 12.07 12.82 11.13
C LYS A 13 13.56 13.12 11.11
N GLU A 14 14.08 13.83 12.11
CA GLU A 14 15.50 14.16 12.23
C GLU A 14 16.35 13.00 12.79
N ASN A 15 15.80 12.21 13.71
CA ASN A 15 16.51 11.12 14.38
C ASN A 15 15.63 9.87 14.53
N GLN A 16 15.92 8.85 13.71
CA GLN A 16 15.19 7.58 13.70
C GLN A 16 15.25 6.82 15.03
N GLN A 17 16.25 7.06 15.90
CA GLN A 17 16.30 6.43 17.23
C GLN A 17 15.14 6.87 18.13
N VAL A 18 14.61 8.08 17.91
CA VAL A 18 13.45 8.60 18.64
C VAL A 18 12.22 7.71 18.37
N ASN A 19 12.02 7.27 17.13
CA ASN A 19 10.92 6.36 16.78
C ASN A 19 10.99 5.03 17.53
N HIS A 20 12.22 4.53 17.77
CA HIS A 20 12.43 3.32 18.57
C HIS A 20 12.12 3.53 20.06
N TRP A 21 12.46 4.70 20.62
CA TRP A 21 12.16 5.02 22.01
C TRP A 21 10.67 5.23 22.25
N ILE A 22 9.98 5.86 21.29
CA ILE A 22 8.54 6.08 21.32
C ILE A 22 7.79 4.73 21.48
N LEU A 23 8.14 3.70 20.71
CA LEU A 23 7.46 2.40 20.78
C LEU A 23 7.62 1.67 22.12
N LYS A 24 8.70 1.91 22.88
CA LYS A 24 8.88 1.29 24.21
C LYS A 24 7.86 1.76 25.26
N SER A 25 7.10 2.83 24.99
CA SER A 25 6.32 3.57 25.99
C SER A 25 4.78 3.40 25.88
N GLU A 26 4.30 2.31 25.29
CA GLU A 26 2.86 2.10 24.96
C GLU A 26 2.27 3.21 24.08
N PHE A 27 3.13 3.93 23.36
CA PHE A 27 2.71 5.12 22.62
C PHE A 27 1.81 4.79 21.42
N LEU A 28 1.97 3.62 20.79
CA LEU A 28 1.12 3.21 19.69
C LEU A 28 -0.35 3.08 20.12
N ALA A 29 -0.61 2.53 21.31
CA ALA A 29 -1.97 2.48 21.86
C ALA A 29 -2.56 3.89 22.09
N LYS A 30 -1.72 4.84 22.52
CA LYS A 30 -2.14 6.24 22.67
C LYS A 30 -2.44 6.88 21.31
N LEU A 31 -1.60 6.65 20.30
CA LEU A 31 -1.83 7.13 18.94
C LEU A 31 -3.14 6.58 18.37
N LYS A 32 -3.36 5.27 18.50
CA LYS A 32 -4.62 4.63 18.12
C LYS A 32 -5.82 5.31 18.79
N TYR A 33 -5.77 5.50 20.11
CA TYR A 33 -6.84 6.17 20.85
C TYR A 33 -7.08 7.61 20.33
N GLN A 34 -6.03 8.39 20.10
CA GLN A 34 -6.16 9.73 19.53
C GLN A 34 -6.74 9.73 18.11
N ILE A 35 -6.44 8.71 17.30
CA ILE A 35 -6.98 8.59 15.95
C ILE A 35 -8.49 8.30 16.00
N LEU A 36 -8.93 7.40 16.89
CA LEU A 36 -10.32 6.94 16.94
C LEU A 36 -11.29 7.95 17.58
N GLU A 37 -10.86 8.67 18.62
CA GLU A 37 -11.78 9.42 19.48
C GLU A 37 -11.99 10.88 19.07
N MET A 38 -11.22 11.39 18.11
CA MET A 38 -11.08 12.84 17.92
C MET A 38 -11.81 13.44 16.71
N ASP A 39 -12.62 12.68 15.96
CA ASP A 39 -13.51 13.16 14.87
C ASP A 39 -12.99 14.41 14.10
N GLY A 40 -11.74 14.40 13.62
CA GLY A 40 -11.18 15.50 12.82
C GLY A 40 -10.61 16.71 13.59
N GLU A 41 -10.46 16.67 14.91
CA GLU A 41 -9.73 17.71 15.64
C GLU A 41 -8.26 17.81 15.20
N ARG A 42 -7.61 18.96 15.51
CA ARG A 42 -6.21 19.26 15.12
C ARG A 42 -5.18 18.19 15.49
N LEU A 43 -5.47 17.26 16.38
CA LEU A 43 -4.55 16.20 16.80
C LEU A 43 -4.64 14.95 15.94
N GLN A 44 -5.77 14.67 15.29
CA GLN A 44 -5.94 13.45 14.50
C GLN A 44 -4.98 13.41 13.29
N PRO A 45 -4.83 14.46 12.46
CA PRO A 45 -3.85 14.44 11.38
C PRO A 45 -2.42 14.22 11.88
N LEU A 46 -2.04 14.85 13.00
CA LEU A 46 -0.72 14.66 13.61
C LEU A 46 -0.50 13.23 14.11
N ALA A 47 -1.52 12.61 14.69
CA ALA A 47 -1.44 11.23 15.18
C ALA A 47 -1.31 10.25 14.01
N VAL A 48 -2.04 10.49 12.91
CA VAL A 48 -1.92 9.74 11.65
C VAL A 48 -0.52 9.86 11.09
N ASP A 49 0.01 11.08 10.93
CA ASP A 49 1.34 11.34 10.40
C ASP A 49 2.43 10.69 11.25
N LEU A 50 2.33 10.81 12.59
CA LEU A 50 3.32 10.23 13.49
C LEU A 50 3.30 8.70 13.45
N LEU A 51 2.11 8.09 13.37
CA LEU A 51 2.01 6.63 13.26
C LEU A 51 2.52 6.13 11.90
N PHE A 52 2.28 6.89 10.83
CA PHE A 52 2.84 6.63 9.50
C PHE A 52 4.37 6.67 9.55
N GLU A 53 4.96 7.72 10.13
CA GLU A 53 6.42 7.86 10.24
C GLU A 53 7.05 6.73 11.05
N ILE A 54 6.40 6.33 12.15
CA ILE A 54 6.80 5.18 12.96
C ILE A 54 6.79 3.91 12.09
N CYS A 55 5.67 3.59 11.44
CA CYS A 55 5.53 2.35 10.66
C CYS A 55 6.39 2.34 9.39
N ARG A 56 6.74 3.50 8.84
CA ARG A 56 7.63 3.61 7.69
C ARG A 56 9.09 3.28 8.05
N VAL A 57 9.53 3.69 9.24
CA VAL A 57 10.94 3.61 9.65
C VAL A 57 11.26 2.31 10.39
N GLN A 58 10.29 1.68 11.04
CA GLN A 58 10.55 0.48 11.85
C GLN A 58 9.49 -0.60 11.68
N SER A 59 9.92 -1.86 11.71
CA SER A 59 9.03 -3.01 11.80
C SER A 59 8.42 -3.08 13.20
N LEU A 60 7.10 -3.17 13.26
CA LEU A 60 6.38 -3.37 14.52
C LEU A 60 6.58 -4.80 15.02
N LYS A 61 6.64 -4.95 16.34
CA LYS A 61 6.60 -6.28 16.98
C LYS A 61 5.18 -6.85 16.90
N PRO A 62 4.99 -8.18 16.94
CA PRO A 62 3.65 -8.79 16.88
C PRO A 62 2.65 -8.22 17.90
N ARG A 63 3.10 -7.88 19.12
CA ARG A 63 2.26 -7.26 20.15
C ARG A 63 1.77 -5.87 19.75
N ASP A 64 2.62 -5.06 19.13
CA ASP A 64 2.27 -3.70 18.70
C ASP A 64 1.44 -3.73 17.41
N LEU A 65 1.78 -4.65 16.49
CA LEU A 65 1.02 -4.88 15.27
C LEU A 65 -0.41 -5.35 15.56
N ALA A 66 -0.62 -6.11 16.63
CA ALA A 66 -1.96 -6.53 17.09
C ALA A 66 -2.85 -5.36 17.54
N LEU A 67 -2.30 -4.17 17.78
CA LEU A 67 -3.11 -2.96 18.04
C LEU A 67 -3.70 -2.40 16.75
N VAL A 68 -3.16 -2.75 15.58
CA VAL A 68 -3.74 -2.46 14.26
C VAL A 68 -4.78 -3.54 13.94
N ASP A 69 -5.88 -3.48 14.68
CA ASP A 69 -7.01 -4.39 14.56
C ASP A 69 -8.03 -3.93 13.52
N GLU A 70 -9.03 -4.78 13.30
CA GLU A 70 -10.13 -4.58 12.37
C GLU A 70 -10.85 -3.24 12.62
N ASP A 71 -11.16 -2.91 13.87
CA ASP A 71 -11.81 -1.63 14.23
C ASP A 71 -11.03 -0.41 13.74
N LEU A 72 -9.71 -0.40 13.93
CA LEU A 72 -8.87 0.70 13.45
C LEU A 72 -8.84 0.77 11.92
N LEU A 73 -8.73 -0.38 11.24
CA LEU A 73 -8.71 -0.43 9.78
C LEU A 73 -10.03 0.04 9.17
N HIS A 74 -11.16 -0.41 9.74
CA HIS A 74 -12.48 0.04 9.30
C HIS A 74 -12.66 1.54 9.52
N TYR A 75 -12.24 2.06 10.67
CA TYR A 75 -12.29 3.49 10.96
C TYR A 75 -11.48 4.32 9.96
N LEU A 76 -10.23 3.92 9.68
CA LEU A 76 -9.36 4.66 8.75
C LEU A 76 -9.92 4.64 7.33
N LEU A 77 -10.44 3.49 6.87
CA LEU A 77 -11.07 3.42 5.56
C LEU A 77 -12.34 4.29 5.50
N ASP A 78 -13.17 4.31 6.54
CA ASP A 78 -14.32 5.22 6.62
C ASP A 78 -13.90 6.69 6.64
N LEU A 79 -12.78 7.01 7.30
CA LEU A 79 -12.23 8.36 7.34
C LEU A 79 -11.79 8.82 5.95
N VAL A 80 -11.21 7.94 5.13
CA VAL A 80 -10.90 8.24 3.71
C VAL A 80 -12.16 8.57 2.93
N GLU A 81 -13.24 7.79 3.10
CA GLU A 81 -14.49 8.05 2.38
C GLU A 81 -15.18 9.34 2.85
N ARG A 82 -15.15 9.65 4.15
CA ARG A 82 -15.76 10.87 4.71
C ARG A 82 -15.05 12.15 4.27
N THR A 83 -13.73 12.09 4.11
CA THR A 83 -12.89 13.26 3.78
C THR A 83 -12.71 13.45 2.27
N ARG A 84 -13.41 12.68 1.42
CA ARG A 84 -13.32 12.74 -0.06
C ARG A 84 -13.53 14.14 -0.64
N THR A 85 -14.42 14.94 -0.05
CA THR A 85 -14.82 16.26 -0.55
C THR A 85 -14.20 17.41 0.22
N ASP A 86 -13.28 17.13 1.13
CA ASP A 86 -12.62 18.16 1.92
C ASP A 86 -11.70 19.00 1.03
N ALA A 87 -11.64 20.31 1.30
CA ALA A 87 -10.75 21.20 0.55
C ALA A 87 -9.27 20.98 0.88
N ASP A 88 -8.98 20.47 2.09
CA ASP A 88 -7.65 20.06 2.52
C ASP A 88 -7.54 18.53 2.45
N GLU A 89 -6.90 18.05 1.38
CA GLU A 89 -6.66 16.62 1.13
C GLU A 89 -5.57 16.03 2.05
N GLY A 90 -4.93 16.84 2.90
CA GLY A 90 -3.80 16.43 3.73
C GLY A 90 -4.11 15.26 4.67
N LEU A 91 -5.25 15.31 5.36
CA LEU A 91 -5.69 14.21 6.23
C LEU A 91 -6.02 12.96 5.40
N ASN A 92 -6.75 13.11 4.30
CA ASN A 92 -7.15 11.99 3.44
C ASN A 92 -5.91 11.22 2.94
N TYR A 93 -4.93 11.93 2.38
CA TYR A 93 -3.69 11.32 1.91
C TYR A 93 -2.81 10.80 3.04
N GLY A 94 -2.79 11.46 4.20
CA GLY A 94 -2.11 10.95 5.40
C GLY A 94 -2.65 9.60 5.84
N VAL A 95 -3.98 9.44 5.86
CA VAL A 95 -4.65 8.18 6.22
C VAL A 95 -4.37 7.08 5.20
N ILE A 96 -4.40 7.39 3.90
CA ILE A 96 -4.07 6.42 2.85
C ILE A 96 -2.61 5.96 2.99
N LYS A 97 -1.68 6.88 3.19
CA LYS A 97 -0.26 6.55 3.44
C LYS A 97 -0.10 5.66 4.68
N LEU A 98 -0.85 5.93 5.75
CA LEU A 98 -0.85 5.10 6.93
C LEU A 98 -1.35 3.66 6.63
N LEU A 99 -2.48 3.53 5.94
CA LEU A 99 -3.02 2.22 5.51
C LEU A 99 -2.02 1.45 4.64
N LEU A 100 -1.33 2.14 3.72
CA LEU A 100 -0.28 1.57 2.89
C LEU A 100 0.91 1.06 3.72
N THR A 101 1.35 1.81 4.73
CA THR A 101 2.41 1.35 5.63
C THR A 101 1.95 0.20 6.53
N PHE A 102 0.70 0.17 6.99
CA PHE A 102 0.16 -0.98 7.71
C PHE A 102 0.14 -2.24 6.86
N ASN A 103 -0.25 -2.12 5.58
CA ASN A 103 -0.16 -3.24 4.64
C ASN A 103 1.27 -3.81 4.56
N GLU A 104 2.28 -2.94 4.46
CA GLU A 104 3.68 -3.36 4.46
C GLU A 104 4.07 -4.07 5.78
N GLN A 105 3.65 -3.55 6.93
CA GLN A 105 3.88 -4.20 8.23
C GLN A 105 3.26 -5.61 8.30
N PHE A 106 2.05 -5.78 7.76
CA PHE A 106 1.42 -7.10 7.67
C PHE A 106 2.19 -8.04 6.73
N MET A 107 2.65 -7.54 5.59
CA MET A 107 3.49 -8.32 4.66
C MET A 107 4.79 -8.78 5.31
N LEU A 108 5.48 -7.90 6.05
CA LEU A 108 6.71 -8.23 6.79
C LEU A 108 6.44 -9.32 7.83
N HIS A 109 5.36 -9.20 8.59
CA HIS A 109 4.97 -10.22 9.57
C HIS A 109 4.65 -11.56 8.90
N MET A 110 3.89 -11.56 7.80
CA MET A 110 3.61 -12.77 7.02
C MET A 110 4.89 -13.42 6.49
N ALA A 111 5.84 -12.63 5.97
CA ALA A 111 7.13 -13.13 5.51
C ALA A 111 7.95 -13.76 6.65
N ALA A 112 7.98 -13.12 7.83
CA ALA A 112 8.63 -13.66 9.02
C ALA A 112 8.00 -15.00 9.47
N CYS A 113 6.66 -15.11 9.47
CA CYS A 113 5.98 -16.37 9.76
C CYS A 113 6.34 -17.46 8.74
N ARG A 114 6.39 -17.15 7.43
CA ARG A 114 6.81 -18.10 6.39
C ARG A 114 8.24 -18.58 6.59
N ALA A 115 9.17 -17.65 6.85
CA ALA A 115 10.57 -17.97 7.12
C ALA A 115 10.74 -18.87 8.35
N ALA A 116 9.95 -18.60 9.40
CA ALA A 116 9.90 -19.42 10.61
C ALA A 116 9.12 -20.73 10.45
N ARG A 117 8.57 -21.03 9.26
CA ARG A 117 7.69 -22.19 8.98
C ARG A 117 6.49 -22.28 9.92
N GLN A 118 5.95 -21.13 10.28
CA GLN A 118 4.74 -20.99 11.10
C GLN A 118 3.51 -20.77 10.22
N TYR A 119 2.33 -20.87 10.84
CA TYR A 119 1.08 -20.46 10.19
C TYR A 119 1.20 -19.02 9.67
N THR A 120 0.90 -18.81 8.40
CA THR A 120 0.91 -17.47 7.80
C THR A 120 -0.50 -16.91 7.87
N PRO A 121 -0.75 -15.84 8.65
CA PRO A 121 -2.07 -15.24 8.73
C PRO A 121 -2.47 -14.56 7.41
N SER A 122 -3.76 -14.34 7.20
CA SER A 122 -4.25 -13.45 6.14
C SER A 122 -3.83 -12.00 6.41
N ASN A 123 -3.79 -11.18 5.37
CA ASN A 123 -3.54 -9.75 5.52
C ASN A 123 -4.82 -9.06 6.05
N PRO A 124 -4.79 -8.45 7.25
CA PRO A 124 -5.98 -7.84 7.86
C PRO A 124 -6.60 -6.71 7.03
N LEU A 125 -5.79 -5.93 6.29
CA LEU A 125 -6.32 -4.89 5.42
C LEU A 125 -7.12 -5.46 4.25
N LEU A 126 -6.66 -6.58 3.66
CA LEU A 126 -7.43 -7.25 2.61
C LEU A 126 -8.72 -7.84 3.14
N SER A 127 -8.70 -8.44 4.34
CA SER A 127 -9.91 -8.92 5.02
C SER A 127 -10.88 -7.76 5.23
N ALA A 128 -10.42 -6.68 5.87
CA ALA A 128 -11.21 -5.49 6.14
C ALA A 128 -11.81 -4.89 4.86
N LEU A 129 -11.08 -4.83 3.75
CA LEU A 129 -11.59 -4.37 2.44
C LEU A 129 -12.60 -5.35 1.83
N SER A 130 -12.39 -6.65 1.97
CA SER A 130 -13.27 -7.68 1.42
C SER A 130 -14.65 -7.70 2.08
N ASP A 131 -14.74 -7.23 3.33
CA ASP A 131 -15.96 -7.16 4.13
C ASP A 131 -16.82 -5.91 3.84
N ARG A 132 -16.33 -4.98 3.00
CA ARG A 132 -16.96 -3.69 2.69
C ARG A 132 -17.08 -3.43 1.17
N PRO A 133 -17.72 -4.33 0.41
CA PRO A 133 -17.85 -4.19 -1.03
C PRO A 133 -18.54 -2.86 -1.40
N GLY A 134 -17.87 -2.05 -2.23
CA GLY A 134 -18.39 -0.76 -2.70
C GLY A 134 -18.38 0.39 -1.68
N ALA A 135 -17.88 0.17 -0.46
CA ALA A 135 -17.78 1.21 0.57
C ALA A 135 -16.34 1.73 0.76
N SER A 136 -15.45 1.48 -0.20
CA SER A 136 -14.08 1.99 -0.20
C SER A 136 -13.63 2.46 -1.59
N CYS A 137 -14.57 3.08 -2.32
CA CYS A 137 -14.33 3.57 -3.67
C CYS A 137 -13.32 4.72 -3.69
N THR A 138 -13.44 5.69 -2.78
CA THR A 138 -12.49 6.81 -2.67
C THR A 138 -11.08 6.32 -2.39
N PHE A 139 -10.95 5.31 -1.52
CA PHE A 139 -9.66 4.69 -1.26
C PHE A 139 -9.04 4.11 -2.55
N GLY A 140 -9.81 3.32 -3.31
CA GLY A 140 -9.34 2.76 -4.60
C GLY A 140 -8.97 3.82 -5.63
N GLU A 141 -9.83 4.82 -5.83
CA GLU A 141 -9.58 5.96 -6.73
C GLU A 141 -8.27 6.69 -6.35
N ASN A 142 -8.09 6.98 -5.06
CA ASN A 142 -6.90 7.67 -4.58
C ASN A 142 -5.63 6.82 -4.68
N LEU A 143 -5.68 5.49 -4.57
CA LEU A 143 -4.49 4.64 -4.82
C LEU A 143 -3.94 4.87 -6.23
N ILE A 144 -4.81 4.87 -7.23
CA ILE A 144 -4.42 5.04 -8.64
C ILE A 144 -4.01 6.49 -8.91
N PHE A 145 -4.75 7.46 -8.36
CA PHE A 145 -4.41 8.87 -8.47
C PHE A 145 -3.04 9.19 -7.87
N MET A 146 -2.77 8.72 -6.65
CA MET A 146 -1.51 8.92 -5.95
C MET A 146 -0.37 8.23 -6.69
N LEU A 147 -0.56 7.01 -7.21
CA LEU A 147 0.45 6.33 -8.02
C LEU A 147 0.81 7.12 -9.28
N ASN A 148 -0.18 7.68 -9.96
CA ASN A 148 0.01 8.47 -11.16
C ASN A 148 0.77 9.79 -10.91
N ARG A 149 0.82 10.28 -9.66
CA ARG A 149 1.47 11.54 -9.27
C ARG A 149 2.65 11.37 -8.32
N ALA A 150 2.95 10.16 -7.89
CA ALA A 150 4.01 9.92 -6.92
C ALA A 150 5.38 10.15 -7.56
N GLU A 151 6.13 11.09 -6.99
CA GLU A 151 7.54 11.33 -7.35
C GLU A 151 8.50 10.43 -6.56
N GLU A 152 8.08 9.95 -5.39
CA GLU A 152 8.89 9.12 -4.51
C GLU A 152 8.69 7.62 -4.81
N SER A 153 9.76 6.93 -5.20
CA SER A 153 9.78 5.48 -5.46
C SER A 153 9.25 4.66 -4.27
N ALA A 154 9.48 5.13 -3.04
CA ALA A 154 8.99 4.49 -1.82
C ALA A 154 7.45 4.45 -1.75
N LEU A 155 6.77 5.55 -2.10
CA LEU A 155 5.31 5.59 -2.13
C LEU A 155 4.75 4.72 -3.26
N GLN A 156 5.37 4.77 -4.45
CA GLN A 156 4.99 3.90 -5.57
C GLN A 156 5.09 2.43 -5.19
N MET A 157 6.17 2.03 -4.53
CA MET A 157 6.39 0.66 -4.05
C MET A 157 5.30 0.22 -3.05
N LEU A 158 4.95 1.07 -2.08
CA LEU A 158 3.87 0.78 -1.13
C LEU A 158 2.52 0.55 -1.83
N ILE A 159 2.17 1.41 -2.79
CA ILE A 159 0.93 1.28 -3.56
C ILE A 159 0.95 0.00 -4.40
N LEU A 160 2.05 -0.28 -5.11
CA LEU A 160 2.18 -1.48 -5.95
C LEU A 160 2.09 -2.78 -5.13
N LYS A 161 2.67 -2.81 -3.92
CA LYS A 161 2.52 -3.94 -3.00
C LYS A 161 1.06 -4.19 -2.63
N LEU A 162 0.30 -3.14 -2.32
CA LEU A 162 -1.13 -3.28 -2.03
C LEU A 162 -1.93 -3.70 -3.27
N LEU A 163 -1.69 -3.08 -4.42
CA LEU A 163 -2.36 -3.45 -5.69
C LEU A 163 -2.10 -4.92 -6.05
N TYR A 164 -0.85 -5.37 -5.93
CA TYR A 164 -0.50 -6.78 -6.14
C TYR A 164 -1.32 -7.71 -5.24
N LEU A 165 -1.41 -7.38 -3.95
CA LEU A 165 -2.20 -8.16 -2.99
C LEU A 165 -3.70 -8.14 -3.29
N LEU A 166 -4.26 -6.99 -3.68
CA LEU A 166 -5.66 -6.89 -4.08
C LEU A 166 -5.96 -7.79 -5.29
N PHE A 167 -5.13 -7.73 -6.34
CA PHE A 167 -5.34 -8.50 -7.57
C PHE A 167 -4.98 -9.98 -7.45
N THR A 168 -4.23 -10.39 -6.42
CA THR A 168 -3.91 -11.80 -6.16
C THR A 168 -4.69 -12.39 -4.99
N SER A 169 -5.60 -11.61 -4.41
CA SER A 169 -6.39 -12.00 -3.27
C SER A 169 -7.31 -13.18 -3.60
N PRO A 170 -7.46 -14.18 -2.71
CA PRO A 170 -8.45 -15.23 -2.87
C PRO A 170 -9.89 -14.73 -2.67
N HIS A 171 -10.08 -13.54 -2.10
CA HIS A 171 -11.39 -12.94 -1.86
C HIS A 171 -12.00 -12.44 -3.17
N GLN A 172 -12.97 -13.18 -3.71
CA GLN A 172 -13.58 -12.85 -5.01
C GLN A 172 -14.22 -11.46 -5.06
N THR A 173 -14.69 -10.94 -3.93
CA THR A 173 -15.26 -9.59 -3.82
C THR A 173 -14.27 -8.49 -4.22
N LEU A 174 -12.97 -8.74 -4.10
CA LEU A 174 -11.93 -7.77 -4.45
C LEU A 174 -11.60 -7.72 -5.95
N ASN A 175 -12.02 -8.71 -6.74
CA ASN A 175 -11.79 -8.71 -8.20
C ASN A 175 -12.53 -7.56 -8.90
N ASP A 176 -13.62 -7.08 -8.31
CA ASP A 176 -14.45 -5.97 -8.78
C ASP A 176 -14.28 -4.70 -7.91
N PHE A 177 -13.19 -4.61 -7.14
CA PHE A 177 -12.92 -3.49 -6.25
C PHE A 177 -12.73 -2.15 -6.99
N PHE A 178 -12.09 -2.18 -8.16
CA PHE A 178 -11.86 -1.00 -8.99
C PHE A 178 -12.84 -0.93 -10.15
N TYR A 179 -13.27 0.29 -10.51
CA TYR A 179 -14.03 0.49 -11.74
C TYR A 179 -13.13 0.30 -12.97
N THR A 180 -13.74 -0.10 -14.08
CA THR A 180 -13.03 -0.34 -15.34
C THR A 180 -12.23 0.87 -15.82
N ASN A 181 -12.77 2.08 -15.66
CA ASN A 181 -12.07 3.30 -16.08
C ASN A 181 -10.78 3.51 -15.30
N ASP A 182 -10.80 3.29 -13.99
CA ASP A 182 -9.60 3.40 -13.15
C ASP A 182 -8.58 2.32 -13.50
N LEU A 183 -9.04 1.11 -13.85
CA LEU A 183 -8.16 0.04 -14.33
C LEU A 183 -7.48 0.42 -15.66
N HIS A 184 -8.18 1.10 -16.58
CA HIS A 184 -7.55 1.63 -17.79
C HIS A 184 -6.50 2.69 -17.48
N VAL A 185 -6.78 3.61 -16.55
CA VAL A 185 -5.81 4.61 -16.07
C VAL A 185 -4.60 3.90 -15.44
N LEU A 186 -4.82 2.87 -14.64
CA LEU A 186 -3.74 2.10 -14.03
C LEU A 186 -2.88 1.41 -15.11
N VAL A 187 -3.47 0.80 -16.14
CA VAL A 187 -2.73 0.23 -17.28
C VAL A 187 -1.87 1.30 -17.96
N ASP A 188 -2.41 2.50 -18.17
CA ASP A 188 -1.69 3.63 -18.76
C ASP A 188 -0.48 4.06 -17.91
N VAL A 189 -0.67 4.13 -16.59
CA VAL A 189 0.41 4.41 -15.63
C VAL A 189 1.46 3.30 -15.71
N VAL A 190 1.09 2.03 -15.59
CA VAL A 190 2.07 0.92 -15.62
C VAL A 190 2.88 0.93 -16.91
N ILE A 191 2.24 1.09 -18.08
CA ILE A 191 2.94 1.16 -19.37
C ILE A 191 3.92 2.33 -19.39
N ARG A 192 3.48 3.53 -18.97
CA ARG A 192 4.32 4.73 -18.97
C ARG A 192 5.53 4.58 -18.06
N GLU A 193 5.33 4.09 -16.84
CA GLU A 193 6.43 3.91 -15.87
C GLU A 193 7.43 2.86 -16.36
N LEU A 194 6.96 1.74 -16.92
CA LEU A 194 7.86 0.71 -17.47
C LEU A 194 8.77 1.23 -18.61
N TRP A 195 8.29 2.20 -19.39
CA TRP A 195 9.09 2.86 -20.44
C TRP A 195 10.08 3.88 -19.88
N ASN A 196 9.68 4.62 -18.86
CA ASN A 196 10.41 5.81 -18.41
C ASN A 196 11.30 5.58 -17.19
N LEU A 197 11.12 4.46 -16.47
CA LEU A 197 11.91 4.16 -15.28
C LEU A 197 13.39 3.99 -15.64
N PRO A 198 14.29 4.66 -14.90
CA PRO A 198 15.72 4.56 -15.13
C PRO A 198 16.24 3.17 -14.73
N GLU A 199 17.42 2.78 -15.21
CA GLU A 199 18.00 1.46 -14.94
C GLU A 199 18.29 1.23 -13.44
N GLU A 200 18.51 2.29 -12.65
CA GLU A 200 18.75 2.16 -11.21
C GLU A 200 17.50 1.75 -10.43
N GLU A 201 16.31 1.93 -11.00
CA GLU A 201 15.00 1.62 -10.39
C GLU A 201 14.47 0.23 -10.80
N GLU A 202 15.36 -0.74 -11.04
CA GLU A 202 14.97 -2.13 -11.36
C GLU A 202 13.99 -2.74 -10.35
N PRO A 203 14.14 -2.56 -9.01
CA PRO A 203 13.17 -3.10 -8.06
C PRO A 203 11.75 -2.58 -8.31
N LEU A 204 11.62 -1.30 -8.66
CA LEU A 204 10.34 -0.68 -8.96
C LEU A 204 9.81 -1.15 -10.32
N ARG A 205 10.67 -1.28 -11.34
CA ARG A 205 10.31 -1.88 -12.63
C ARG A 205 9.73 -3.29 -12.46
N HIS A 206 10.39 -4.12 -11.65
CA HIS A 206 9.91 -5.46 -11.32
C HIS A 206 8.56 -5.44 -10.59
N ALA A 207 8.35 -4.48 -9.68
CA ALA A 207 7.06 -4.33 -9.00
C ALA A 207 5.93 -4.00 -9.97
N TYR A 208 6.14 -3.05 -10.90
CA TYR A 208 5.17 -2.74 -11.96
C TYR A 208 4.87 -3.96 -12.85
N LEU A 209 5.90 -4.69 -13.29
CA LEU A 209 5.73 -5.91 -14.08
C LEU A 209 4.93 -6.99 -13.34
N ARG A 210 5.16 -7.16 -12.03
CA ARG A 210 4.40 -8.11 -11.20
C ARG A 210 2.94 -7.74 -11.03
N VAL A 211 2.63 -6.45 -10.93
CA VAL A 211 1.24 -5.98 -10.85
C VAL A 211 0.52 -6.17 -12.18
N MET A 212 1.21 -5.98 -13.31
CA MET A 212 0.63 -6.09 -14.67
C MET A 212 -0.08 -7.44 -14.90
N GLY A 213 0.52 -8.56 -14.53
CA GLY A 213 -0.07 -9.89 -14.77
C GLY A 213 -1.43 -10.08 -14.09
N PRO A 214 -1.52 -10.00 -12.75
CA PRO A 214 -2.77 -10.06 -12.00
C PRO A 214 -3.76 -8.95 -12.38
N LEU A 215 -3.29 -7.73 -12.68
CA LEU A 215 -4.16 -6.65 -13.18
C LEU A 215 -4.95 -7.09 -14.41
N LEU A 216 -4.32 -7.76 -15.37
CA LEU A 216 -4.99 -8.22 -16.60
C LEU A 216 -5.81 -9.50 -16.40
N ALA A 217 -5.41 -10.36 -15.46
CA ALA A 217 -5.99 -11.70 -15.29
C ALA A 217 -7.10 -11.79 -14.22
N ASN A 218 -7.07 -10.93 -13.22
CA ASN A 218 -7.87 -11.05 -11.99
C ASN A 218 -8.72 -9.80 -11.71
N THR A 219 -8.90 -8.93 -12.69
CA THR A 219 -9.77 -7.75 -12.57
C THR A 219 -10.85 -7.74 -13.65
N GLY A 220 -11.68 -6.70 -13.66
CA GLY A 220 -12.67 -6.47 -14.70
C GLY A 220 -12.12 -6.44 -16.13
N LEU A 221 -10.83 -6.16 -16.32
CA LEU A 221 -10.19 -6.15 -17.65
C LEU A 221 -10.22 -7.52 -18.34
N LYS A 222 -10.23 -8.62 -17.57
CA LYS A 222 -10.34 -9.97 -18.14
C LYS A 222 -11.63 -10.15 -18.96
N ARG A 223 -12.71 -9.44 -18.59
CA ARG A 223 -14.01 -9.51 -19.27
C ARG A 223 -14.04 -8.79 -20.61
N GLU A 224 -13.06 -7.94 -20.90
CA GLU A 224 -12.96 -7.21 -22.17
C GLU A 224 -12.32 -8.03 -23.30
N GLN A 225 -11.83 -9.24 -23.01
CA GLN A 225 -11.21 -10.09 -24.02
C GLN A 225 -12.24 -10.56 -25.06
N PRO A 226 -11.89 -10.54 -26.37
CA PRO A 226 -10.54 -10.36 -26.93
C PRO A 226 -10.11 -8.92 -27.19
N ALA A 227 -11.00 -7.93 -27.05
CA ALA A 227 -10.76 -6.51 -27.32
C ALA A 227 -10.12 -5.78 -26.12
N MET A 228 -9.12 -6.40 -25.49
CA MET A 228 -8.46 -5.88 -24.30
C MET A 228 -7.84 -4.49 -24.56
N TYR A 229 -8.11 -3.56 -23.64
CA TYR A 229 -7.53 -2.22 -23.67
C TYR A 229 -6.01 -2.26 -23.85
N LYS A 230 -5.49 -1.48 -24.81
CA LYS A 230 -4.06 -1.33 -25.13
C LYS A 230 -3.25 -2.61 -25.33
N ARG A 231 -3.89 -3.70 -25.77
CA ARG A 231 -3.23 -5.00 -26.02
C ARG A 231 -1.93 -4.89 -26.82
N ALA A 232 -1.90 -4.09 -27.88
CA ALA A 232 -0.71 -3.94 -28.73
C ALA A 232 0.46 -3.27 -28.00
N GLU A 233 0.19 -2.22 -27.22
CA GLU A 233 1.20 -1.51 -26.43
C GLU A 233 1.76 -2.41 -25.32
N ILE A 234 0.90 -3.18 -24.65
CA ILE A 234 1.32 -4.13 -23.60
C ILE A 234 2.26 -5.19 -24.18
N ILE A 235 1.90 -5.81 -25.31
CA ILE A 235 2.74 -6.82 -25.96
C ILE A 235 4.10 -6.21 -26.35
N ARG A 236 4.10 -4.98 -26.87
CA ARG A 236 5.32 -4.28 -27.26
C ARG A 236 6.25 -4.06 -26.06
N VAL A 237 5.75 -3.46 -24.98
CA VAL A 237 6.52 -3.21 -23.75
C VAL A 237 7.13 -4.51 -23.22
N LEU A 238 6.32 -5.56 -23.09
CA LEU A 238 6.77 -6.85 -22.58
C LEU A 238 7.79 -7.53 -23.50
N SER A 239 7.66 -7.37 -24.82
CA SER A 239 8.61 -7.95 -25.78
C SER A 239 9.97 -7.25 -25.71
N GLU A 240 9.98 -5.93 -25.59
CA GLU A 240 11.22 -5.15 -25.51
C GLU A 240 11.96 -5.40 -24.19
N LEU A 241 11.24 -5.47 -23.06
CA LEU A 241 11.81 -5.81 -21.75
C LEU A 241 12.22 -7.29 -21.64
N GLY A 242 11.43 -8.19 -22.25
CA GLY A 242 11.70 -9.63 -22.29
C GLY A 242 12.89 -10.00 -23.16
N ALA A 243 13.12 -9.28 -24.26
CA ALA A 243 14.30 -9.47 -25.12
C ALA A 243 15.61 -9.10 -24.40
N GLY A 244 15.58 -8.23 -23.39
CA GLY A 244 16.73 -7.91 -22.54
C GLY A 244 17.05 -8.96 -21.45
N THR A 245 16.12 -9.88 -21.16
CA THR A 245 16.20 -10.80 -20.00
C THR A 245 16.34 -12.29 -20.36
N ILE A 246 16.56 -12.64 -21.64
CA ILE A 246 16.95 -14.01 -22.03
C ILE A 246 18.46 -14.23 -21.75
N GLY A 247 18.85 -14.02 -20.49
CA GLY A 247 20.05 -14.53 -19.86
C GLY A 247 19.58 -15.38 -18.68
N VAL A 248 19.70 -16.70 -18.83
CA VAL A 248 19.17 -17.72 -17.93
C VAL A 248 19.66 -17.53 -16.50
N ASP A 249 18.77 -17.40 -15.53
CA ASP A 249 18.90 -18.09 -14.24
C ASP A 249 17.54 -18.31 -13.56
N ALA A 250 17.16 -19.58 -13.56
CA ALA A 250 15.92 -20.09 -12.99
C ALA A 250 16.16 -20.54 -11.55
N THR A 251 16.02 -19.64 -10.58
CA THR A 251 15.68 -19.98 -9.19
C THR A 251 14.75 -18.90 -8.63
N ALA A 252 13.44 -19.10 -8.81
CA ALA A 252 12.43 -18.21 -8.25
C ALA A 252 12.33 -18.42 -6.72
N GLY A 253 13.12 -17.65 -5.97
CA GLY A 253 12.92 -17.39 -4.54
C GLY A 253 11.90 -16.25 -4.34
N ASP A 254 11.25 -16.22 -3.17
CA ASP A 254 10.27 -15.18 -2.79
C ASP A 254 10.90 -13.78 -2.93
N PRO A 255 10.41 -12.94 -3.84
CA PRO A 255 11.04 -11.67 -4.17
C PRO A 255 10.48 -10.47 -3.39
N PHE A 256 9.67 -10.74 -2.35
CA PHE A 256 9.43 -9.80 -1.25
C PHE A 256 10.11 -10.26 0.05
N ALA A 257 10.91 -11.34 0.00
CA ALA A 257 11.80 -11.67 1.10
C ALA A 257 12.86 -10.58 1.21
N VAL A 258 12.95 -9.98 2.39
CA VAL A 258 14.00 -9.04 2.77
C VAL A 258 15.34 -9.76 2.59
N VAL A 259 16.19 -9.24 1.70
CA VAL A 259 17.61 -9.59 1.69
C VAL A 259 18.20 -8.92 2.94
N GLU A 260 18.86 -9.73 3.79
CA GLU A 260 19.54 -9.28 5.02
C GLU A 260 20.46 -8.06 4.80
#